data_AF-A0A3S1NP66-F1
#
_entry.id   AF-A0A3S1NP66-F1
#
_cell.length_a   1.000
_cell.length_b   1.000
_cell.length_c   1.000
_cell.angle_alpha   90.00
_cell.angle_beta   90.00
_cell.angle_gamma   90.00
#
_symmetry.space_group_name_H-M   'P 1'
#
loop_
_entity.id
_entity.type
_entity.pdbx_description
1 polymer ?
#
loop_
_entity_poly.entity_id
_entity_poly.type
_entity_poly.pdbx_seq_one_letter_code
_entity_poly.pdbx_strand_id
1 'polypeptide(L)'
;MTERQFAMIAFLGCCCCLAVLPAMAADGDIYRCVVADFNAFSPTSSKDTAFEMLNRNKTFDVFELRNKFTVVSNSNSKAFTSDSTDYDTIGDDVLGARAIAKSSISIDTFILGRSGQEVDANRYEATITTQSSDYVNTWFLTCIGVKRS
;
A
#
# COMPACT_ATOMS: atom_id res chain seq x y z
N MET A 1 -56.11 -19.61 49.26
CA MET A 1 -56.35 -20.10 47.87
C MET A 1 -55.57 -19.18 46.96
N THR A 2 -54.25 -19.38 46.82
CA THR A 2 -53.53 -20.24 45.84
C THR A 2 -53.48 -19.66 44.43
N GLU A 3 -52.27 -19.74 43.84
CA GLU A 3 -51.88 -19.45 42.45
C GLU A 3 -51.47 -17.98 42.19
N ARG A 4 -50.27 -17.62 41.71
CA ARG A 4 -49.26 -18.31 40.91
C ARG A 4 -47.88 -17.65 41.09
N GLN A 5 -46.85 -18.49 41.10
CA GLN A 5 -45.47 -18.13 40.86
C GLN A 5 -45.28 -17.51 39.47
N PHE A 6 -44.54 -16.41 39.36
CA PHE A 6 -43.74 -16.08 38.19
C PHE A 6 -42.44 -15.42 38.66
N ALA A 7 -41.45 -16.27 38.95
CA ALA A 7 -40.06 -15.89 38.88
C ALA A 7 -39.68 -15.82 37.41
N MET A 8 -39.15 -14.69 36.92
CA MET A 8 -38.23 -14.70 35.79
C MET A 8 -37.49 -13.36 35.68
N ILE A 9 -36.28 -13.34 36.24
CA ILE A 9 -35.05 -13.00 35.50
C ILE A 9 -35.16 -11.68 34.70
N ALA A 10 -34.98 -10.55 35.37
CA ALA A 10 -34.59 -9.29 34.72
C ALA A 10 -33.05 -9.28 34.57
N PHE A 11 -32.56 -10.03 33.59
CA PHE A 11 -31.15 -10.15 33.25
C PHE A 11 -30.95 -9.61 31.83
N LEU A 12 -29.84 -8.91 31.60
CA LEU A 12 -29.28 -8.55 30.30
C LEU A 12 -30.06 -7.53 29.45
N GLY A 13 -29.89 -6.26 29.81
CA GLY A 13 -30.16 -5.11 28.93
C GLY A 13 -28.96 -4.19 28.73
N CYS A 14 -27.73 -4.68 28.94
CA CYS A 14 -26.52 -3.94 28.55
C CYS A 14 -26.24 -4.25 27.08
N CYS A 15 -27.04 -3.62 26.21
CA CYS A 15 -26.92 -3.76 24.77
C CYS A 15 -25.53 -3.25 24.37
N CYS A 16 -24.69 -4.19 23.93
CA CYS A 16 -23.34 -3.95 23.45
C CYS A 16 -23.31 -2.77 22.46
N CYS A 17 -22.81 -1.62 22.92
CA CYS A 17 -22.17 -0.66 22.02
C CYS A 17 -20.86 -1.29 21.53
N LEU A 18 -20.96 -2.28 20.65
CA LEU A 18 -19.87 -2.69 19.79
C LEU A 18 -19.64 -1.52 18.85
N ALA A 19 -18.79 -0.60 19.28
CA ALA A 19 -18.18 0.38 18.41
C ALA A 19 -17.51 -0.41 17.28
N VAL A 20 -18.16 -0.41 16.12
CA VAL A 20 -17.56 -0.86 14.86
C VAL A 20 -16.50 0.18 14.54
N LEU A 21 -15.35 0.07 15.19
CA LEU A 21 -14.14 0.72 14.71
C LEU A 21 -13.90 0.12 13.32
N PRO A 22 -13.70 0.94 12.27
CA PRO A 22 -13.24 0.39 11.00
C PRO A 22 -11.99 -0.43 11.31
N ALA A 23 -11.96 -1.67 10.81
CA ALA A 23 -10.81 -2.55 10.92
C ALA A 23 -9.66 -1.88 10.16
N MET A 24 -8.98 -0.95 10.83
CA MET A 24 -7.76 -0.34 10.32
C MET A 24 -6.71 -1.44 10.30
N ALA A 25 -5.95 -1.52 9.21
CA ALA A 25 -4.86 -2.46 9.05
C ALA A 25 -4.03 -2.47 10.35
N ALA A 26 -3.86 -3.65 10.95
CA ALA A 26 -2.89 -3.82 12.01
C ALA A 26 -1.52 -3.46 11.42
N ASP A 27 -0.70 -2.69 12.14
CA ASP A 27 0.64 -2.34 11.69
C ASP A 27 1.36 -3.58 11.15
N GLY A 28 1.72 -3.58 9.85
CA GLY A 28 2.61 -4.60 9.28
C GLY A 28 2.04 -5.57 8.26
N ASP A 29 1.07 -5.17 7.43
CA ASP A 29 0.92 -5.83 6.14
C ASP A 29 2.16 -5.58 5.27
N ILE A 30 2.64 -6.64 4.63
CA ILE A 30 3.84 -6.59 3.78
C ILE A 30 3.41 -6.98 2.37
N TYR A 31 3.72 -6.13 1.41
CA TYR A 31 3.53 -6.40 -0.01
C TYR A 31 4.87 -6.58 -0.69
N ARG A 32 5.02 -7.70 -1.41
CA ARG A 32 6.19 -7.93 -2.28
C ARG A 32 5.79 -7.66 -3.71
N CYS A 33 6.43 -6.68 -4.32
CA CYS A 33 6.05 -6.13 -5.60
C CYS A 33 7.15 -6.33 -6.65
N VAL A 34 6.71 -6.64 -7.87
CA VAL A 34 7.55 -6.66 -9.07
C VAL A 34 7.06 -5.58 -10.03
N VAL A 35 7.96 -5.05 -10.85
CA VAL A 35 7.60 -4.07 -11.87
C VAL A 35 6.94 -4.78 -13.05
N ALA A 36 5.65 -4.53 -13.25
CA ALA A 36 4.91 -4.98 -14.42
C ALA A 36 5.22 -4.11 -15.64
N ASP A 37 5.33 -2.80 -15.43
CA ASP A 37 5.69 -1.84 -16.46
C ASP A 37 6.42 -0.61 -15.89
N PHE A 38 7.19 0.07 -16.73
CA PHE A 38 7.95 1.26 -16.36
C PHE A 38 7.91 2.30 -17.48
N ASN A 39 7.55 3.53 -17.11
CA ASN A 39 7.57 4.69 -18.00
C ASN A 39 8.54 5.74 -17.46
N ALA A 40 9.42 6.21 -18.32
CA ALA A 40 10.29 7.35 -18.07
C ALA A 40 10.02 8.45 -19.10
N PHE A 41 9.90 9.67 -18.63
CA PHE A 41 9.78 10.86 -19.46
C PHE A 41 10.78 11.91 -18.99
N SER A 42 11.51 12.50 -19.93
CA SER A 42 12.34 13.68 -19.69
C SER A 42 12.22 14.62 -20.90
N PRO A 43 11.95 15.92 -20.69
CA PRO A 43 11.87 16.88 -21.79
C PRO A 43 13.25 17.21 -22.40
N THR A 44 14.33 16.96 -21.66
CA THR A 44 15.69 17.37 -22.02
C THR A 44 16.60 16.21 -22.44
N SER A 45 16.18 14.97 -22.24
CA SER A 45 17.01 13.79 -22.45
C SER A 45 16.38 12.84 -23.47
N SER A 46 17.25 12.23 -24.29
CA SER A 46 16.84 11.13 -25.17
C SER A 46 16.48 9.90 -24.35
N LYS A 47 15.62 9.04 -24.91
CA LYS A 47 15.25 7.75 -24.33
C LYS A 47 16.50 6.91 -24.04
N ASP A 48 16.66 6.49 -22.79
CA ASP A 48 17.73 5.60 -22.34
C ASP A 48 17.17 4.19 -22.08
N THR A 49 17.41 3.28 -23.01
CA THR A 49 16.91 1.91 -22.95
C THR A 49 17.59 1.08 -21.87
N ALA A 50 18.84 1.37 -21.52
CA ALA A 50 19.54 0.66 -20.45
C ALA A 50 18.95 1.06 -19.09
N PHE A 51 18.69 2.35 -18.89
CA PHE A 51 17.98 2.85 -17.71
C PHE A 51 16.59 2.23 -17.56
N GLU A 52 15.80 2.17 -18.64
CA GLU A 52 14.46 1.55 -18.60
C GLU A 52 14.52 0.06 -18.24
N MET A 53 15.43 -0.70 -18.85
CA MET A 53 15.60 -2.13 -18.55
C MET A 53 16.00 -2.35 -17.08
N LEU A 54 16.90 -1.53 -16.55
CA LEU A 54 17.32 -1.64 -15.15
C LEU A 54 16.17 -1.37 -14.19
N ASN A 55 15.31 -0.38 -14.50
CA ASN A 55 14.15 -0.06 -13.68
C ASN A 55 13.05 -1.13 -13.76
N ARG A 56 12.86 -1.77 -14.92
CA ARG A 56 11.94 -2.93 -15.06
C ARG A 56 12.38 -4.15 -14.27
N ASN A 57 13.67 -4.28 -13.96
CA ASN A 57 14.21 -5.40 -13.18
C ASN A 57 14.26 -5.12 -11.66
N LYS A 58 13.71 -3.99 -11.20
CA LYS A 58 13.59 -3.70 -9.77
C LYS A 58 12.49 -4.53 -9.13
N THR A 59 12.64 -4.75 -7.83
CA THR A 59 11.58 -5.24 -6.95
C THR A 59 11.37 -4.26 -5.82
N PHE A 60 10.21 -4.32 -5.18
CA PHE A 60 9.88 -3.44 -4.08
C PHE A 60 9.25 -4.23 -2.93
N ASP A 61 9.73 -3.99 -1.72
CA ASP A 61 9.04 -4.42 -0.51
C ASP A 61 8.30 -3.22 0.08
N VAL A 62 6.99 -3.34 0.27
CA VAL A 62 6.14 -2.27 0.82
C VAL A 62 5.61 -2.71 2.17
N PHE A 63 5.85 -1.89 3.17
CA PHE A 63 5.37 -2.09 4.53
C PHE A 63 4.26 -1.07 4.81
N GLU A 64 3.04 -1.56 5.01
CA GLU A 64 1.91 -0.72 5.40
C GLU A 64 1.89 -0.56 6.92
N LEU A 65 1.93 0.69 7.35
CA LEU A 65 1.84 1.13 8.74
C LEU A 65 0.64 2.06 8.86
N ARG A 66 0.14 2.27 10.08
CA ARG A 66 -1.10 3.00 10.33
C ARG A 66 -1.26 4.33 9.59
N ASN A 67 -0.18 5.09 9.39
CA ASN A 67 -0.22 6.43 8.79
C ASN A 67 0.79 6.63 7.65
N LYS A 68 1.47 5.57 7.21
CA LYS A 68 2.49 5.68 6.16
C LYS A 68 2.73 4.34 5.49
N PHE A 69 3.36 4.39 4.33
CA PHE A 69 3.98 3.25 3.67
C PHE A 69 5.50 3.43 3.68
N THR A 70 6.24 2.42 4.10
CA THR A 70 7.68 2.37 3.86
C THR A 70 7.92 1.51 2.63
N VAL A 71 8.49 2.09 1.58
CA VAL A 71 8.76 1.41 0.31
C VAL A 71 10.27 1.22 0.17
N VAL A 72 10.71 -0.02 0.11
CA VAL A 72 12.12 -0.39 -0.10
C VAL A 72 12.30 -0.83 -1.54
N SER A 73 13.06 -0.06 -2.32
CA SER A 73 13.46 -0.44 -3.67
C SER A 73 14.67 -1.37 -3.59
N ASN A 74 14.55 -2.53 -4.21
CA ASN A 74 15.63 -3.50 -4.35
C ASN A 74 16.02 -3.64 -5.82
N SER A 75 17.30 -3.79 -6.07
CA SER A 75 17.82 -4.09 -7.42
C SER A 75 18.83 -5.21 -7.35
N ASN A 76 18.73 -6.15 -8.30
CA ASN A 76 19.76 -7.16 -8.51
C ASN A 76 20.98 -6.60 -9.26
N SER A 77 20.95 -5.34 -9.70
CA SER A 77 22.05 -4.67 -10.37
C SER A 77 22.97 -3.98 -9.37
N LYS A 78 24.29 -4.17 -9.52
CA LYS A 78 25.30 -3.42 -8.76
C LYS A 78 25.27 -1.91 -9.02
N ALA A 79 24.55 -1.46 -10.06
CA ALA A 79 24.42 -0.06 -10.42
C ALA A 79 23.48 0.73 -9.48
N PHE A 80 22.62 0.05 -8.70
CA PHE A 80 21.70 0.69 -7.77
C PHE A 80 21.84 0.08 -6.38
N THR A 81 22.04 0.92 -5.37
CA THR A 81 21.88 0.52 -3.97
C THR A 81 20.40 0.40 -3.64
N SER A 82 20.05 -0.54 -2.75
CA SER A 82 18.72 -0.52 -2.17
C SER A 82 18.50 0.80 -1.45
N ASP A 83 17.29 1.35 -1.59
CA ASP A 83 16.88 2.61 -0.99
C ASP A 83 15.50 2.47 -0.38
N SER A 84 15.22 3.24 0.66
CA SER A 84 13.97 3.20 1.41
C SER A 84 13.36 4.58 1.49
N THR A 85 12.09 4.68 1.14
CA THR A 85 11.34 5.93 1.17
C THR A 85 10.06 5.76 1.96
N ASP A 86 9.82 6.68 2.90
CA ASP A 86 8.57 6.76 3.65
C ASP A 86 7.57 7.69 2.93
N TYR A 87 6.37 7.18 2.69
CA TYR A 87 5.25 7.89 2.09
C TYR A 87 4.16 8.08 3.14
N ASP A 88 3.89 9.32 3.53
CA ASP A 88 2.81 9.63 4.47
C ASP A 88 1.44 9.41 3.79
N THR A 89 0.56 8.65 4.44
CA THR A 89 -0.77 8.34 3.90
C THR A 89 -1.66 9.59 3.92
N ILE A 90 -2.20 9.96 2.76
CA ILE A 90 -3.10 11.11 2.59
C ILE A 90 -4.56 10.70 2.33
N GLY A 91 -4.80 9.42 2.03
CA GLY A 91 -6.13 8.87 1.89
C GLY A 91 -6.08 7.35 1.87
N ASP A 92 -7.02 6.73 2.56
CA ASP A 92 -7.17 5.29 2.65
C ASP A 92 -8.67 4.98 2.65
N ASP A 93 -9.11 4.22 1.65
CA ASP A 93 -10.49 3.80 1.48
C ASP A 93 -10.56 2.37 0.94
N VAL A 94 -11.79 1.90 0.73
CA VAL A 94 -12.06 0.52 0.29
C VAL A 94 -11.50 0.21 -1.10
N LEU A 95 -11.22 1.22 -1.93
CA LEU A 95 -10.67 1.04 -3.27
C LEU A 95 -9.14 1.05 -3.25
N GLY A 96 -8.54 1.70 -2.26
CA GLY A 96 -7.09 1.73 -2.12
C GLY A 96 -6.57 2.79 -1.15
N ALA A 97 -5.24 2.88 -1.11
CA ALA A 97 -4.51 3.89 -0.36
C ALA A 97 -3.67 4.76 -1.29
N ARG A 98 -3.49 6.02 -0.88
CA ARG A 98 -2.68 7.04 -1.56
C ARG A 98 -1.79 7.73 -0.53
N ALA A 99 -0.52 7.85 -0.85
CA ALA A 99 0.50 8.37 0.02
C ALA A 99 1.53 9.21 -0.74
N ILE A 100 2.22 10.11 -0.04
CA ILE A 100 3.19 11.04 -0.61
C ILE A 100 4.46 11.07 0.22
N ALA A 101 5.63 11.02 -0.42
CA ALA A 101 6.89 11.22 0.28
C ALA A 101 7.24 12.71 0.37
N LYS A 102 7.86 13.10 1.49
CA LYS A 102 8.36 14.46 1.65
C LYS A 102 9.71 14.58 0.94
N SER A 103 9.75 15.39 -0.11
CA SER A 103 10.96 15.74 -0.83
C SER A 103 10.99 17.24 -1.13
N SER A 104 12.19 17.83 -1.14
CA SER A 104 12.40 19.24 -1.48
C SER A 104 12.63 19.47 -2.97
N ILE A 105 12.87 18.40 -3.74
CA ILE A 105 13.29 18.46 -5.15
C ILE A 105 12.37 17.65 -6.07
N SER A 106 11.50 16.83 -5.52
CA SER A 106 10.58 15.97 -6.25
C SER A 106 9.23 15.86 -5.54
N ILE A 107 8.23 15.41 -6.27
CA ILE A 107 6.95 14.94 -5.76
C ILE A 107 6.94 13.44 -6.00
N ASP A 108 6.93 12.68 -4.91
CA ASP A 108 6.91 11.22 -4.97
C ASP A 108 5.59 10.72 -4.41
N THR A 109 4.84 9.97 -5.22
CA THR A 109 3.54 9.42 -4.81
C THR A 109 3.55 7.90 -4.86
N PHE A 110 2.87 7.30 -3.90
CA PHE A 110 2.59 5.87 -3.85
C PHE A 110 1.08 5.66 -3.81
N ILE A 111 0.60 4.75 -4.65
CA ILE A 111 -0.81 4.35 -4.72
C ILE A 111 -0.88 2.83 -4.64
N LEU A 112 -1.72 2.29 -3.76
CA LEU A 112 -2.01 0.87 -3.64
C LEU A 112 -3.49 0.63 -3.93
N GLY A 113 -3.80 -0.11 -4.99
CA GLY A 113 -5.16 -0.52 -5.32
C GLY A 113 -5.58 -1.78 -4.56
N ARG A 114 -6.77 -1.74 -3.95
CA ARG A 114 -7.42 -2.86 -3.26
C ARG A 114 -8.71 -3.32 -3.95
N SER A 115 -9.21 -2.56 -4.93
CA SER A 115 -10.39 -2.93 -5.72
C SER A 115 -10.10 -4.12 -6.63
N GLY A 116 -10.98 -5.13 -6.64
CA GLY A 116 -10.87 -6.27 -7.56
C GLY A 116 -9.95 -7.38 -7.10
N GLN A 117 -9.77 -7.57 -5.78
CA GLN A 117 -9.23 -8.82 -5.24
C GLN A 117 -10.06 -9.99 -5.79
N GLU A 118 -9.54 -10.70 -6.78
CA GLU A 118 -10.08 -12.00 -7.14
C GLU A 118 -10.00 -12.91 -5.92
N VAL A 119 -11.00 -13.77 -5.78
CA VAL A 119 -11.27 -14.60 -4.59
C VAL A 119 -10.07 -15.48 -4.17
N ASP A 120 -9.05 -15.63 -5.02
CA ASP A 120 -7.93 -16.58 -4.83
C ASP A 120 -6.50 -16.01 -4.85
N ALA A 121 -6.27 -14.69 -4.85
CA ALA A 121 -4.90 -14.22 -4.68
C ALA A 121 -4.88 -12.93 -3.87
N ASN A 122 -4.05 -12.88 -2.83
CA ASN A 122 -3.59 -11.65 -2.18
C ASN A 122 -2.80 -10.76 -3.16
N ARG A 123 -3.32 -10.52 -4.38
CA ARG A 123 -2.71 -9.77 -5.45
C ARG A 123 -3.25 -8.35 -5.40
N TYR A 124 -2.34 -7.40 -5.50
CA TYR A 124 -2.62 -5.98 -5.48
C TYR A 124 -1.88 -5.33 -6.64
N GLU A 125 -2.41 -4.24 -7.15
CA GLU A 125 -1.70 -3.41 -8.11
C GLU A 125 -1.30 -2.11 -7.39
N ALA A 126 -0.08 -1.66 -7.61
CA ALA A 126 0.43 -0.44 -7.00
C ALA A 126 1.14 0.42 -8.05
N THR A 127 1.32 1.70 -7.74
CA THR A 127 2.05 2.63 -8.59
C THR A 127 2.93 3.52 -7.74
N ILE A 128 4.20 3.63 -8.15
CA ILE A 128 5.13 4.65 -7.63
C ILE A 128 5.34 5.66 -8.74
N THR A 129 5.25 6.94 -8.43
CA THR A 129 5.61 8.02 -9.35
C THR A 129 6.59 8.95 -8.67
N THR A 130 7.68 9.28 -9.34
CA THR A 130 8.64 10.30 -8.95
C THR A 130 8.64 11.37 -10.02
N GLN A 131 8.29 12.59 -9.64
CA GLN A 131 8.25 13.74 -10.54
C GLN A 131 9.19 14.84 -10.04
N SER A 132 10.08 15.31 -10.90
CA SER A 132 10.89 16.51 -10.67
C SER A 132 10.66 17.52 -11.80
N SER A 133 11.45 18.60 -11.83
CA SER A 133 11.44 19.54 -12.97
C SER A 133 11.91 18.89 -14.28
N ASP A 134 12.76 17.86 -14.19
CA ASP A 134 13.54 17.38 -15.33
C ASP A 134 13.11 15.98 -15.80
N TYR A 135 12.29 15.29 -15.01
CA TYR A 135 11.81 13.96 -15.35
C TYR A 135 10.53 13.57 -14.60
N VAL A 136 9.84 12.59 -15.17
CA VAL A 136 8.77 11.81 -14.53
C VAL A 136 9.07 10.33 -14.74
N ASN A 137 9.18 9.60 -13.64
CA ASN A 137 9.34 8.15 -13.65
C ASN A 137 8.13 7.51 -12.97
N THR A 138 7.54 6.51 -13.63
CA THR A 138 6.38 5.78 -13.10
C THR A 138 6.65 4.28 -13.16
N TRP A 139 6.60 3.62 -12.00
CA TRP A 139 6.65 2.17 -11.87
C TRP A 139 5.23 1.64 -11.63
N PHE A 140 4.75 0.79 -12.52
CA PHE A 140 3.52 0.04 -12.34
C PHE A 140 3.87 -1.32 -11.75
N LEU A 141 3.29 -1.61 -10.60
CA LEU A 141 3.70 -2.72 -9.76
C LEU A 141 2.58 -3.74 -9.63
N THR A 142 2.93 -5.00 -9.74
CA THR A 142 2.08 -6.11 -9.29
C THR A 142 2.64 -6.65 -7.99
N CYS A 143 1.80 -6.72 -6.97
CA CYS A 143 2.17 -6.99 -5.60
C CYS A 143 1.46 -8.22 -5.05
N ILE A 144 2.11 -8.92 -4.13
CA ILE A 144 1.52 -10.03 -3.36
C ILE A 144 1.59 -9.69 -1.87
N GLY A 145 0.44 -9.68 -1.21
CA GLY A 145 0.31 -9.52 0.24
C GLY A 145 0.75 -10.76 0.99
N VAL A 146 1.67 -10.60 1.92
CA VAL A 146 2.24 -11.64 2.77
C VAL A 146 1.70 -11.44 4.19
N LYS A 147 0.85 -12.36 4.66
CA LYS A 147 0.38 -12.34 6.05
C LYS A 147 1.55 -12.60 7.00
N ARG A 148 1.69 -11.78 8.05
CA ARG A 148 2.55 -12.13 9.19
C ARG A 148 1.90 -13.31 9.93
N SER A 149 2.58 -14.45 9.94
CA SER A 149 2.23 -15.64 10.72
C SER A 149 2.49 -15.45 12.20
#